data_AF-A0A934N917-F1
#
_entry.id   AF-A0A934N917-F1
#
_cell.length_a   1.000
_cell.length_b   1.000
_cell.length_c   1.000
_cell.angle_alpha   90.00
_cell.angle_beta   90.00
_cell.angle_gamma   90.00
#
_symmetry.space_group_name_H-M   'P 1'
#
loop_
_entity.id
_entity.type
_entity.pdbx_description
1 polymer ?
#
loop_
_entity_poly.entity_id
_entity_poly.type
_entity_poly.pdbx_seq_one_letter_code
_entity_poly.pdbx_strand_id
1 'polypeptide(L)'
;MRRALLLAALLCVCGCGSSPPPSTPSASVDPRVRAAAAQAYTAAAATANAAKASLQAGPCTRSDNPSLKACSSGLAAVEQTYENALLAITFPSDAQADANALVAIDKKVIAEEQAFAASANPQADSADFSAIEQDDSRLAAAVAALRRDLGLSTAPPLGATPTP
;
A
#
# COMPACT_ATOMS: atom_id res chain seq x y z
N MET A 1 -0.89 -3.09 -47.44
CA MET A 1 -0.48 -2.55 -48.76
C MET A 1 -0.51 -1.03 -48.70
N ARG A 2 0.39 -0.31 -49.42
CA ARG A 2 0.36 1.16 -49.69
C ARG A 2 0.52 2.06 -48.42
N ARG A 3 1.55 2.92 -48.31
CA ARG A 3 1.75 4.29 -48.88
C ARG A 3 0.69 5.30 -48.37
N ALA A 4 0.98 6.58 -48.09
CA ALA A 4 2.20 7.41 -47.88
C ALA A 4 1.69 8.80 -47.36
N LEU A 5 2.45 9.86 -47.02
CA LEU A 5 3.89 10.22 -47.01
C LEU A 5 4.27 10.62 -45.54
N LEU A 6 5.43 11.16 -45.10
CA LEU A 6 6.64 11.81 -45.66
C LEU A 6 6.54 13.30 -46.11
N LEU A 7 6.76 14.26 -45.19
CA LEU A 7 7.18 15.64 -45.50
C LEU A 7 8.17 16.17 -44.44
N ALA A 8 9.11 17.03 -44.83
CA ALA A 8 10.14 17.59 -43.94
C ALA A 8 10.08 19.13 -43.93
N ALA A 9 10.50 19.74 -42.81
CA ALA A 9 10.70 21.19 -42.69
C ALA A 9 12.03 21.45 -41.95
N LEU A 10 13.10 21.68 -42.71
CA LEU A 10 14.40 22.08 -42.18
C LEU A 10 14.39 23.61 -42.05
N LEU A 11 14.58 24.15 -40.84
CA LEU A 11 14.71 25.58 -40.61
C LEU A 11 15.86 25.84 -39.64
N CYS A 12 16.91 26.49 -40.15
CA CYS A 12 18.14 26.76 -39.43
C CYS A 12 18.16 28.23 -38.97
N VAL A 13 18.34 28.46 -37.67
CA VAL A 13 18.61 29.80 -37.11
C VAL A 13 19.73 29.68 -36.09
N CYS A 14 20.91 30.24 -36.41
CA CYS A 14 22.02 30.35 -35.47
C CYS A 14 21.76 31.53 -34.52
N GLY A 15 21.12 31.27 -33.38
CA GLY A 15 20.96 32.23 -32.28
C GLY A 15 22.05 32.07 -31.23
N CYS A 16 23.03 32.97 -31.20
CA CYS A 16 24.03 32.99 -30.12
C CYS A 16 23.37 33.43 -28.80
N GLY A 17 23.82 32.85 -27.68
CA GLY A 17 23.43 33.30 -26.33
C GLY A 17 22.14 32.69 -25.78
N SER A 18 22.13 31.37 -25.63
CA SER A 18 21.28 30.71 -24.61
C SER A 18 22.19 30.17 -23.51
N SER A 19 22.18 30.80 -22.34
CA SER A 19 22.76 30.21 -21.13
C SER A 19 22.15 28.82 -20.92
N PRO A 20 22.89 27.82 -20.44
CA PRO A 20 22.26 26.57 -20.02
C PRO A 20 21.15 26.91 -19.00
N PRO A 21 19.95 26.33 -19.12
CA PRO A 21 18.90 26.57 -18.12
C PRO A 21 19.49 26.23 -16.75
N PRO A 22 19.27 27.04 -15.71
CA PRO A 22 19.86 26.83 -14.40
C PRO A 22 19.50 25.42 -13.96
N SER A 23 20.52 24.57 -13.81
CA SER A 23 20.36 23.13 -13.62
C SER A 23 19.43 22.92 -12.44
N THR A 24 18.20 22.51 -12.73
CA THR A 24 17.13 22.40 -11.73
C THR A 24 17.69 21.58 -10.59
N PRO A 25 17.67 22.05 -9.33
CA PRO A 25 18.25 21.30 -8.23
C PRO A 25 17.60 19.93 -8.20
N SER A 26 18.34 18.91 -8.64
CA SER A 26 17.88 17.53 -8.60
C SER A 26 17.58 17.26 -7.15
N ALA A 27 16.30 17.06 -6.83
CA ALA A 27 15.81 17.07 -5.47
C ALA A 27 16.36 15.84 -4.72
N SER A 28 17.59 15.99 -4.22
CA SER A 28 18.27 15.03 -3.38
C SER A 28 17.44 14.92 -2.12
N VAL A 29 16.56 13.92 -2.11
CA VAL A 29 15.69 13.59 -0.96
C VAL A 29 16.55 13.61 0.28
N ASP A 30 16.20 14.47 1.25
CA ASP A 30 16.95 14.57 2.50
C ASP A 30 16.99 13.17 3.14
N PRO A 31 18.18 12.56 3.32
CA PRO A 31 18.30 11.24 3.93
C PRO A 31 17.67 11.17 5.32
N ARG A 32 17.56 12.32 6.02
CA ARG A 32 16.89 12.44 7.33
C ARG A 32 15.38 12.24 7.20
N VAL A 33 14.75 12.76 6.14
CA VAL A 33 13.32 12.59 5.87
C VAL A 33 13.02 11.12 5.54
N ARG A 34 13.83 10.47 4.68
CA ARG A 34 13.65 9.03 4.42
C ARG A 34 13.86 8.20 5.68
N ALA A 35 14.90 8.49 6.48
CA ALA A 35 15.16 7.76 7.72
C ALA A 35 14.03 7.92 8.76
N ALA A 36 13.50 9.15 8.93
CA ALA A 36 12.36 9.41 9.82
C ALA A 36 11.09 8.70 9.34
N ALA A 37 10.77 8.77 8.05
CA ALA A 37 9.63 8.07 7.46
C ALA A 37 9.76 6.54 7.60
N ALA A 38 10.95 5.98 7.36
CA ALA A 38 11.24 4.55 7.52
C ALA A 38 11.10 4.09 8.98
N GLN A 39 11.55 4.89 9.94
CA GLN A 39 11.38 4.62 11.37
C GLN A 39 9.90 4.67 11.78
N ALA A 40 9.17 5.71 11.40
CA ALA A 40 7.75 5.87 11.73
C ALA A 40 6.89 4.77 11.10
N TYR A 41 7.11 4.46 9.83
CA TYR A 41 6.48 3.35 9.11
C TYR A 41 6.72 2.01 9.83
N THR A 42 7.98 1.76 10.27
CA THR A 42 8.33 0.52 10.97
C THR A 42 7.66 0.42 12.34
N ALA A 43 7.53 1.54 13.07
CA ALA A 43 6.81 1.58 14.34
C ALA A 43 5.29 1.36 14.18
N ALA A 44 4.68 1.96 13.15
CA ALA A 44 3.28 1.75 12.80
C ALA A 44 3.01 0.28 12.43
N ALA A 45 3.83 -0.29 11.53
CA ALA A 45 3.71 -1.67 11.10
C ALA A 45 3.96 -2.68 12.23
N ALA A 46 4.93 -2.42 13.13
CA ALA A 46 5.14 -3.26 14.31
C ALA A 46 3.93 -3.24 15.26
N THR A 47 3.30 -2.08 15.44
CA THR A 47 2.09 -1.91 16.28
C THR A 47 0.91 -2.66 15.68
N ALA A 48 0.66 -2.50 14.37
CA ALA A 48 -0.39 -3.22 13.66
C ALA A 48 -0.18 -4.75 13.72
N ASN A 49 1.04 -5.23 13.43
CA ASN A 49 1.37 -6.65 13.48
C ASN A 49 1.20 -7.27 14.88
N ALA A 50 1.53 -6.54 15.95
CA ALA A 50 1.32 -7.01 17.33
C ALA A 50 -0.18 -7.13 17.67
N ALA A 51 -1.01 -6.20 17.18
CA ALA A 51 -2.46 -6.28 17.33
C ALA A 51 -3.07 -7.41 16.50
N LYS A 52 -2.66 -7.58 15.23
CA LYS A 52 -3.07 -8.72 14.38
C LYS A 52 -2.69 -10.07 15.01
N ALA A 53 -1.47 -10.21 15.55
CA ALA A 53 -1.05 -11.42 16.26
C ALA A 53 -1.91 -11.69 17.51
N SER A 54 -2.36 -10.64 18.20
CA SER A 54 -3.28 -10.76 19.34
C SER A 54 -4.68 -11.23 18.93
N LEU A 55 -5.18 -10.79 17.77
CA LEU A 55 -6.43 -11.28 17.18
C LEU A 55 -6.31 -12.73 16.68
N GLN A 56 -5.18 -13.09 16.09
CA GLN A 56 -4.82 -14.45 15.68
C GLN A 56 -4.68 -15.43 16.86
N ALA A 57 -4.40 -14.95 18.07
CA ALA A 57 -4.45 -15.74 19.30
C ALA A 57 -5.85 -15.79 19.96
N GLY A 58 -6.83 -15.04 19.42
CA GLY A 58 -8.16 -14.85 19.98
C GLY A 58 -9.29 -15.17 18.99
N PRO A 59 -10.12 -14.20 18.58
CA PRO A 59 -11.31 -14.46 17.75
C PRO A 59 -11.00 -15.15 16.42
N CYS A 60 -9.86 -14.84 15.79
CA CYS A 60 -9.46 -15.44 14.52
C CYS A 60 -9.00 -16.91 14.61
N THR A 61 -8.95 -17.50 15.81
CA THR A 61 -8.63 -18.94 15.99
C THR A 61 -9.76 -19.88 15.59
N ARG A 62 -10.98 -19.36 15.36
CA ARG A 62 -12.18 -20.16 15.14
C ARG A 62 -12.81 -19.88 13.78
N SER A 63 -13.20 -20.96 13.10
CA SER A 63 -13.87 -20.93 11.80
C SER A 63 -15.41 -20.87 11.88
N ASP A 64 -16.00 -20.71 13.08
CA ASP A 64 -17.43 -20.43 13.19
C ASP A 64 -17.74 -19.00 12.71
N ASN A 65 -18.88 -18.85 12.01
CA ASN A 65 -19.25 -17.62 11.33
C ASN A 65 -19.28 -16.37 12.25
N PRO A 66 -19.84 -16.43 13.48
CA PRO A 66 -19.73 -15.32 14.44
C PRO A 66 -18.28 -14.95 14.79
N SER A 67 -17.39 -15.94 15.00
CA SER A 67 -15.98 -15.68 15.31
C SER A 67 -15.21 -15.11 14.11
N LEU A 68 -15.52 -15.54 12.88
CA LEU A 68 -14.95 -14.95 11.66
C LEU A 68 -15.37 -13.48 11.48
N LYS A 69 -16.65 -13.16 11.69
CA LYS A 69 -17.13 -11.75 11.62
C LYS A 69 -16.55 -10.89 12.75
N ALA A 70 -16.38 -11.45 13.95
CA ALA A 70 -15.69 -10.78 15.06
C ALA A 70 -14.18 -10.59 14.79
N CYS A 71 -13.52 -11.54 14.13
CA CYS A 71 -12.13 -11.43 13.67
C CYS A 71 -12.00 -10.28 12.66
N SER A 72 -12.82 -10.28 11.61
CA SER A 72 -12.86 -9.23 10.57
C SER A 72 -13.11 -7.83 11.13
N SER A 73 -14.07 -7.69 12.06
CA SER A 73 -14.31 -6.41 12.75
C SER A 73 -13.12 -5.96 13.61
N GLY A 74 -12.31 -6.89 14.11
CA GLY A 74 -11.09 -6.60 14.87
C GLY A 74 -9.94 -6.17 13.96
N LEU A 75 -9.75 -6.88 12.84
CA LEU A 75 -8.73 -6.56 11.83
C LEU A 75 -8.97 -5.18 11.23
N ALA A 76 -10.21 -4.86 10.85
CA ALA A 76 -10.55 -3.56 10.28
C ALA A 76 -10.26 -2.39 11.24
N ALA A 77 -10.37 -2.60 12.55
CA ALA A 77 -9.99 -1.59 13.56
C ALA A 77 -8.47 -1.44 13.71
N VAL A 78 -7.70 -2.50 13.48
CA VAL A 78 -6.23 -2.48 13.43
C VAL A 78 -5.73 -1.80 12.16
N GLU A 79 -6.25 -2.17 11.00
CA GLU A 79 -5.91 -1.54 9.72
C GLU A 79 -6.32 -0.06 9.73
N GLN A 80 -7.52 0.28 10.23
CA GLN A 80 -7.90 1.68 10.37
C GLN A 80 -6.94 2.48 11.29
N THR A 81 -6.32 1.82 12.29
CA THR A 81 -5.29 2.45 13.13
C THR A 81 -3.95 2.59 12.38
N TYR A 82 -3.60 1.61 11.55
CA TYR A 82 -2.42 1.63 10.68
C TYR A 82 -2.52 2.71 9.59
N GLU A 83 -3.66 2.81 8.91
CA GLU A 83 -3.98 3.82 7.90
C GLU A 83 -3.80 5.25 8.47
N ASN A 84 -4.37 5.50 9.66
CA ASN A 84 -4.22 6.79 10.34
C ASN A 84 -2.76 7.10 10.72
N ALA A 85 -1.98 6.07 11.08
CA ALA A 85 -0.56 6.22 11.35
C ALA A 85 0.26 6.48 10.07
N LEU A 86 -0.10 5.86 8.94
CA LEU A 86 0.51 6.13 7.62
C LEU A 86 0.22 7.56 7.16
N LEU A 87 -1.03 8.02 7.28
CA LEU A 87 -1.42 9.39 6.93
C LEU A 87 -0.73 10.49 7.77
N ALA A 88 -0.21 10.14 8.94
CA ALA A 88 0.56 11.05 9.79
C ALA A 88 2.07 11.14 9.42
N ILE A 89 2.56 10.34 8.47
CA ILE A 89 3.98 10.30 8.08
C ILE A 89 4.23 11.24 6.89
N THR A 90 5.16 12.19 7.07
CA THR A 90 5.78 12.93 5.97
C THR A 90 6.72 12.01 5.20
N PHE A 91 6.24 11.37 4.14
CA PHE A 91 7.07 10.55 3.25
C PHE A 91 7.99 11.41 2.38
N PRO A 92 9.16 10.89 1.97
CA PRO A 92 9.95 11.54 0.92
C PRO A 92 9.19 11.51 -0.42
N SER A 93 9.46 12.50 -1.28
CA SER A 93 8.68 12.74 -2.50
C SER A 93 8.73 11.61 -3.54
N ASP A 94 9.73 10.72 -3.48
CA ASP A 94 9.81 9.54 -4.32
C ASP A 94 8.98 8.35 -3.79
N ALA A 95 8.84 8.21 -2.46
CA ALA A 95 8.01 7.18 -1.84
C ALA A 95 6.52 7.59 -1.68
N GLN A 96 6.18 8.87 -1.83
CA GLN A 96 4.82 9.39 -1.61
C GLN A 96 3.77 8.72 -2.51
N ALA A 97 4.14 8.30 -3.73
CA ALA A 97 3.23 7.60 -4.64
C ALA A 97 2.84 6.22 -4.10
N ASP A 98 3.83 5.41 -3.69
CA ASP A 98 3.61 4.07 -3.13
C ASP A 98 2.97 4.13 -1.72
N ALA A 99 3.23 5.19 -0.95
CA ALA A 99 2.51 5.46 0.31
C ALA A 99 1.03 5.77 0.09
N ASN A 100 0.71 6.59 -0.91
CA ASN A 100 -0.69 6.87 -1.29
C ASN A 100 -1.38 5.62 -1.84
N ALA A 101 -0.67 4.79 -2.61
CA ALA A 101 -1.19 3.53 -3.14
C ALA A 101 -1.47 2.50 -2.03
N LEU A 102 -0.57 2.41 -1.03
CA LEU A 102 -0.78 1.59 0.17
C LEU A 102 -2.06 2.00 0.90
N VAL A 103 -2.20 3.27 1.27
CA VAL A 103 -3.40 3.80 1.97
C VAL A 103 -4.69 3.61 1.14
N ALA A 104 -4.61 3.68 -0.19
CA ALA A 104 -5.78 3.45 -1.06
C ALA A 104 -6.26 1.99 -1.08
N ILE A 105 -5.36 1.02 -0.93
CA ILE A 105 -5.70 -0.41 -0.85
C ILE A 105 -6.10 -0.79 0.58
N ASP A 106 -5.40 -0.28 1.59
CA ASP A 106 -5.71 -0.44 3.03
C ASP A 106 -7.16 -0.03 3.32
N LYS A 107 -7.61 1.12 2.77
CA LYS A 107 -9.01 1.57 2.81
C LYS A 107 -10.01 0.62 2.20
N LYS A 108 -9.63 -0.13 1.17
CA LYS A 108 -10.52 -1.09 0.52
C LYS A 108 -10.64 -2.36 1.35
N VAL A 109 -9.53 -2.88 1.89
CA VAL A 109 -9.53 -3.98 2.86
C VAL A 109 -10.39 -3.63 4.08
N ILE A 110 -10.16 -2.47 4.70
CA ILE A 110 -10.96 -1.97 5.84
C ILE A 110 -12.47 -1.96 5.52
N ALA A 111 -12.86 -1.51 4.33
CA ALA A 111 -14.26 -1.44 3.91
C ALA A 111 -14.86 -2.84 3.65
N GLU A 112 -14.10 -3.75 3.06
CA GLU A 112 -14.54 -5.13 2.77
C GLU A 112 -14.62 -5.97 4.06
N GLU A 113 -13.68 -5.82 4.98
CA GLU A 113 -13.73 -6.44 6.31
C GLU A 113 -14.90 -5.92 7.17
N GLN A 114 -15.22 -4.62 7.11
CA GLN A 114 -16.39 -4.05 7.76
C GLN A 114 -17.70 -4.55 7.12
N ALA A 115 -17.75 -4.64 5.79
CA ALA A 115 -18.91 -5.16 5.07
C ALA A 115 -19.18 -6.63 5.42
N PHE A 116 -18.13 -7.48 5.40
CA PHE A 116 -18.25 -8.88 5.79
C PHE A 116 -18.66 -9.03 7.26
N ALA A 117 -18.10 -8.25 8.18
CA ALA A 117 -18.47 -8.28 9.59
C ALA A 117 -19.94 -7.87 9.84
N ALA A 118 -20.47 -6.91 9.07
CA ALA A 118 -21.85 -6.45 9.17
C ALA A 118 -22.85 -7.29 8.33
N SER A 119 -22.37 -8.10 7.38
CA SER A 119 -23.21 -8.86 6.47
C SER A 119 -24.03 -9.93 7.19
N ALA A 120 -25.36 -9.83 7.10
CA ALA A 120 -26.32 -10.85 7.55
C ALA A 120 -26.67 -11.88 6.45
N ASN A 121 -25.91 -11.91 5.35
CA ASN A 121 -26.18 -12.73 4.17
C ASN A 121 -25.16 -13.88 4.05
N PRO A 122 -25.41 -15.07 4.64
CA PRO A 122 -24.45 -16.17 4.62
C PRO A 122 -24.21 -16.77 3.22
N GLN A 123 -25.00 -16.39 2.21
CA GLN A 123 -24.75 -16.73 0.81
C GLN A 123 -23.73 -15.80 0.14
N ALA A 124 -23.41 -14.64 0.72
CA ALA A 124 -22.36 -13.73 0.24
C ALA A 124 -20.99 -14.02 0.87
N ASP A 125 -20.94 -14.52 2.09
CA ASP A 125 -19.74 -14.68 2.92
C ASP A 125 -18.51 -15.27 2.18
N SER A 126 -18.69 -16.28 1.30
CA SER A 126 -17.59 -16.88 0.54
C SER A 126 -17.04 -15.96 -0.58
N ALA A 127 -17.88 -15.10 -1.16
CA ALA A 127 -17.47 -14.13 -2.17
C ALA A 127 -16.84 -12.90 -1.52
N ASP A 128 -17.40 -12.45 -0.39
CA ASP A 128 -16.86 -11.36 0.43
C ASP A 128 -15.44 -11.71 0.91
N PHE A 129 -15.23 -12.93 1.43
CA PHE A 129 -13.91 -13.40 1.85
C PHE A 129 -12.91 -13.52 0.69
N SER A 130 -13.36 -13.98 -0.49
CA SER A 130 -12.52 -14.04 -1.70
C SER A 130 -12.11 -12.65 -2.23
N ALA A 131 -12.89 -11.60 -1.94
CA ALA A 131 -12.53 -10.23 -2.26
C ALA A 131 -11.44 -9.71 -1.31
N ILE A 132 -11.58 -9.97 0.00
CA ILE A 132 -10.59 -9.66 1.03
C ILE A 132 -9.25 -10.33 0.70
N GLU A 133 -9.22 -11.65 0.45
CA GLU A 133 -7.98 -12.37 0.07
C GLU A 133 -7.30 -11.78 -1.18
N GLN A 134 -8.09 -11.30 -2.16
CA GLN A 134 -7.54 -10.67 -3.35
C GLN A 134 -6.89 -9.32 -3.02
N ASP A 135 -7.49 -8.50 -2.18
CA ASP A 135 -6.95 -7.20 -1.82
C ASP A 135 -5.83 -7.27 -0.77
N ASP A 136 -5.82 -8.25 0.13
CA ASP A 136 -4.66 -8.58 0.97
C ASP A 136 -3.42 -8.86 0.12
N SER A 137 -3.56 -9.54 -1.01
CA SER A 137 -2.45 -9.77 -1.94
C SER A 137 -1.93 -8.47 -2.59
N ARG A 138 -2.82 -7.49 -2.81
CA ARG A 138 -2.48 -6.15 -3.31
C ARG A 138 -1.86 -5.29 -2.21
N LEU A 139 -2.35 -5.40 -0.98
CA LEU A 139 -1.85 -4.72 0.21
C LEU A 139 -0.41 -5.17 0.50
N ALA A 140 -0.15 -6.48 0.47
CA ALA A 140 1.18 -7.05 0.60
C ALA A 140 2.15 -6.55 -0.50
N ALA A 141 1.67 -6.39 -1.75
CA ALA A 141 2.47 -5.82 -2.84
C ALA A 141 2.78 -4.33 -2.61
N ALA A 142 1.81 -3.52 -2.19
CA ALA A 142 2.01 -2.11 -1.87
C ALA A 142 2.93 -1.91 -0.64
N VAL A 143 2.80 -2.76 0.38
CA VAL A 143 3.72 -2.85 1.52
C VAL A 143 5.15 -3.13 1.05
N ALA A 144 5.35 -4.12 0.17
CA ALA A 144 6.68 -4.43 -0.37
C ALA A 144 7.27 -3.28 -1.18
N ALA A 145 6.42 -2.55 -1.92
CA ALA A 145 6.80 -1.44 -2.77
C ALA A 145 7.23 -0.19 -1.94
N LEU A 146 6.42 0.23 -0.97
CA LEU A 146 6.78 1.31 -0.05
C LEU A 146 8.04 0.97 0.78
N ARG A 147 8.20 -0.28 1.23
CA ARG A 147 9.40 -0.70 1.97
C ARG A 147 10.68 -0.55 1.15
N ARG A 148 10.65 -0.96 -0.12
CA ARG A 148 11.76 -0.78 -1.08
C ARG A 148 12.16 0.69 -1.17
N ASP A 149 11.20 1.59 -1.32
CA ASP A 149 11.48 3.04 -1.49
C ASP A 149 11.93 3.72 -0.19
N LEU A 150 11.51 3.20 0.97
CA LEU A 150 12.04 3.60 2.27
C LEU A 150 13.45 3.04 2.55
N GLY A 151 14.01 2.20 1.66
CA GLY A 151 15.31 1.54 1.87
C GLY A 151 15.27 0.43 2.92
N LEU A 152 14.07 -0.05 3.27
CA LEU A 152 13.87 -1.16 4.18
C LEU A 152 14.02 -2.49 3.43
N SER A 153 14.47 -3.53 4.12
CA SER A 153 14.37 -4.90 3.59
C SER A 153 12.90 -5.22 3.27
N THR A 154 12.66 -5.97 2.20
CA THR A 154 11.38 -6.66 2.02
C THR A 154 11.10 -7.48 3.28
N ALA A 155 9.89 -7.39 3.84
CA ALA A 155 9.51 -8.34 4.88
C ALA A 155 9.65 -9.77 4.33
N PRO A 156 10.00 -10.77 5.15
CA PRO A 156 9.85 -12.16 4.73
C PRO A 156 8.39 -12.36 4.29
N PRO A 157 8.11 -13.11 3.20
CA PRO A 157 6.74 -13.40 2.82
C PRO A 157 6.05 -14.05 4.01
N LEU A 158 4.80 -13.62 4.29
CA LEU A 158 3.98 -14.29 5.29
C LEU A 158 3.87 -15.75 4.86
N GLY A 159 4.37 -16.65 5.71
CA GLY A 159 4.37 -18.08 5.43
C GLY A 159 2.94 -18.55 5.19
N ALA A 160 2.76 -19.39 4.15
CA ALA A 160 1.45 -19.78 3.67
C ALA A 160 0.50 -20.17 4.81
N THR A 161 -0.70 -19.58 4.78
CA THR A 161 -1.80 -19.91 5.69
C THR A 161 -1.98 -21.43 5.71
N PRO A 162 -2.08 -22.08 6.89
CA PRO A 162 -2.37 -23.50 6.94
C PRO A 162 -3.73 -23.76 6.27
N THR A 163 -3.68 -24.42 5.11
CA THR A 163 -4.86 -24.91 4.39
C THR A 163 -5.52 -26.01 5.26
N PRO A 164 -6.86 -26.05 5.38
CA PRO A 164 -7.56 -26.96 6.29
C PRO A 164 -7.39 -28.45 5.97
#